data_AF-A0A7U9DKE9-F1
#
_entry.id   AF-A0A7U9DKE9-F1
#
_cell.length_a   1.000
_cell.length_b   1.000
_cell.length_c   1.000
_cell.angle_alpha   90.00
_cell.angle_beta   90.00
_cell.angle_gamma   90.00
#
_symmetry.space_group_name_H-M   'P 1'
#
loop_
_entity.id
_entity.type
_entity.pdbx_description
1 polymer ?
#
loop_
_entity_poly.entity_id
_entity_poly.type
_entity_poly.pdbx_seq_one_letter_code
_entity_poly.pdbx_strand_id
1 'polypeptide(L)'
;MMPFLVCQRQIFHVLRVERLDPPGTGQAYSLGRKLFVLDQGPQTVQSVITEICEDLRRSLKSRLRDVGPGSEHSRKGHDVARGYSYLQTMTATARRELVSPASRNAVRSLATSLTVRIVSELWENQGFAPIPPEELKYQDPGQRRTEFMLYAEGVDWSDPDHVRRALLVFEDFLRKYDEETYQWRHESSSTPDAWREDIRVRLERDGLVLDGSGKITWSAPPVLARDLSTLNDPSGIFVELERIRRDLTTDPHGAIGAAKQLIEATAKTALRELGVAIDKNAALPALVNTVQKALKLDAGSAPDGPDGSKAVKKILSGSVNIAVGVAELRNQGFGSGHGMASAPSGLGVRHARLTVNAAVTWCELILDTLADPAAPWRRGRG
;
A
#
# COMPACT_ATOMS: atom_id res chain seq x y z
N MET A 1 16.95 -15.22 10.22
CA MET A 1 17.45 -16.32 9.37
C MET A 1 16.67 -17.65 9.53
N MET A 2 16.02 -17.91 10.68
CA MET A 2 15.21 -19.13 10.91
C MET A 2 13.76 -19.18 10.39
N PRO A 3 13.01 -18.07 10.18
CA PRO A 3 11.65 -18.17 9.59
C PRO A 3 11.67 -18.63 8.12
N PHE A 4 12.83 -18.51 7.47
CA PHE A 4 13.06 -18.95 6.09
C PHE A 4 13.16 -20.49 5.95
N LEU A 5 13.71 -21.19 6.96
CA LEU A 5 13.92 -22.64 6.91
C LEU A 5 12.65 -23.47 7.17
N VAL A 6 11.74 -22.95 8.00
CA VAL A 6 10.45 -23.63 8.27
C VAL A 6 9.52 -23.50 7.05
N CYS A 7 9.55 -22.34 6.38
CA CYS A 7 8.82 -22.09 5.14
C CYS A 7 9.36 -22.93 3.96
N GLN A 8 10.69 -23.17 3.89
CA GLN A 8 11.27 -24.12 2.94
C GLN A 8 10.75 -25.55 3.16
N ARG A 9 10.69 -26.08 4.39
CA ARG A 9 10.30 -27.49 4.57
C ARG A 9 8.87 -27.83 4.12
N GLN A 10 7.91 -26.92 4.30
CA GLN A 10 6.51 -27.18 3.89
C GLN A 10 6.29 -27.00 2.38
N ILE A 11 6.94 -26.03 1.74
CA ILE A 11 6.84 -25.81 0.29
C ILE A 11 7.54 -26.94 -0.49
N PHE A 12 8.69 -27.42 -0.01
CA PHE A 12 9.45 -28.49 -0.68
C PHE A 12 8.74 -29.85 -0.63
N HIS A 13 8.01 -30.14 0.44
CA HIS A 13 7.30 -31.42 0.62
C HIS A 13 6.05 -31.53 -0.29
N VAL A 14 5.45 -30.40 -0.67
CA VAL A 14 4.28 -30.36 -1.58
C VAL A 14 4.71 -30.36 -3.06
N LEU A 15 5.91 -29.89 -3.38
CA LEU A 15 6.33 -29.61 -4.77
C LEU A 15 7.39 -30.56 -5.35
N ARG A 16 7.91 -31.54 -4.58
CA ARG A 16 9.03 -32.43 -4.98
C ARG A 16 10.23 -31.65 -5.57
N VAL A 17 10.65 -30.59 -4.89
CA VAL A 17 11.88 -29.86 -5.24
C VAL A 17 13.06 -30.61 -4.65
N GLU A 18 13.94 -31.14 -5.50
CA GLU A 18 15.17 -31.81 -5.07
C GLU A 18 16.31 -30.78 -4.96
N ARG A 19 16.97 -30.79 -3.78
CA ARG A 19 18.18 -30.02 -3.54
C ARG A 19 19.35 -30.78 -4.13
N LEU A 20 20.08 -30.13 -5.04
CA LEU A 20 21.32 -30.65 -5.59
C LEU A 20 22.45 -29.92 -4.86
N ASP A 21 23.30 -30.65 -4.12
CA ASP A 21 24.48 -30.07 -3.47
C ASP A 21 25.70 -30.30 -4.38
N PRO A 22 26.15 -29.32 -5.21
CA PRO A 22 27.47 -29.38 -5.81
C PRO A 22 28.52 -28.69 -4.92
N PRO A 23 29.80 -29.07 -5.02
CA PRO A 23 30.86 -28.47 -4.22
C PRO A 23 31.19 -27.07 -4.77
N GLY A 24 30.95 -26.03 -3.97
CA GLY A 24 31.42 -24.66 -4.22
C GLY A 24 30.31 -23.61 -4.36
N THR A 25 30.19 -22.78 -3.31
CA THR A 25 29.60 -21.41 -3.20
C THR A 25 28.19 -21.08 -3.73
N GLY A 26 27.46 -21.97 -4.40
CA GLY A 26 26.08 -21.72 -4.85
C GLY A 26 25.10 -22.81 -4.41
N GLN A 27 23.89 -22.42 -3.94
CA GLN A 27 22.80 -23.37 -3.73
C GLN A 27 21.98 -23.52 -5.03
N ALA A 28 21.86 -24.75 -5.53
CA ALA A 28 21.10 -25.07 -6.73
C ALA A 28 19.81 -25.85 -6.40
N TYR A 29 18.70 -25.46 -7.01
CA TYR A 29 17.38 -26.05 -6.79
C TYR A 29 16.74 -26.45 -8.13
N SER A 30 16.04 -27.59 -8.16
CA SER A 30 15.32 -28.05 -9.35
C SER A 30 13.81 -28.11 -9.12
N LEU A 31 13.03 -27.58 -10.08
CA LEU A 31 11.57 -27.73 -10.12
C LEU A 31 11.19 -28.27 -11.51
N GLY A 32 10.94 -29.57 -11.61
CA GLY A 32 10.74 -30.24 -12.90
C GLY A 32 12.01 -30.25 -13.76
N ARG A 33 11.98 -29.66 -14.96
CA ARG A 33 13.15 -29.56 -15.86
C ARG A 33 13.95 -28.23 -15.74
N LYS A 34 13.52 -27.31 -14.87
CA LYS A 34 14.20 -26.01 -14.68
C LYS A 34 15.12 -26.06 -13.46
N LEU A 35 16.33 -25.51 -13.65
CA LEU A 35 17.37 -25.39 -12.62
C LEU A 35 17.51 -23.91 -12.22
N PHE A 36 17.56 -23.64 -10.92
CA PHE A 36 17.73 -22.31 -10.35
C PHE A 36 18.99 -22.27 -9.49
N VAL A 37 19.83 -21.25 -9.68
CA VAL A 37 21.06 -21.04 -8.92
C VAL A 37 20.92 -19.75 -8.13
N LEU A 38 21.01 -19.82 -6.80
CA LEU A 38 20.97 -18.64 -5.93
C LEU A 38 22.37 -18.12 -5.68
N ASP A 39 22.64 -16.87 -6.08
CA ASP A 39 23.80 -16.08 -5.64
C ASP A 39 23.40 -15.20 -4.45
N GLN A 40 24.32 -15.00 -3.50
CA GLN A 40 24.10 -14.68 -2.06
C GLN A 40 23.54 -13.27 -1.73
N GLY A 41 22.60 -12.73 -2.51
CA GLY A 41 21.96 -11.42 -2.28
C GLY A 41 20.49 -11.52 -1.81
N PRO A 42 20.03 -10.73 -0.81
CA PRO A 42 18.65 -10.75 -0.33
C PRO A 42 17.62 -10.28 -1.38
N GLN A 43 18.01 -9.41 -2.32
CA GLN A 43 17.14 -9.02 -3.45
C GLN A 43 16.92 -10.15 -4.46
N THR A 44 17.93 -11.01 -4.65
CA THR A 44 17.89 -12.16 -5.57
C THR A 44 16.96 -13.25 -5.04
N VAL A 45 16.95 -13.46 -3.71
CA VAL A 45 16.06 -14.44 -3.07
C VAL A 45 14.59 -14.04 -3.22
N GLN A 46 14.25 -12.76 -3.02
CA GLN A 46 12.87 -12.29 -3.17
C GLN A 46 12.38 -12.37 -4.62
N SER A 47 13.24 -12.06 -5.60
CA SER A 47 12.87 -12.15 -7.02
C SER A 47 12.68 -13.60 -7.46
N VAL A 48 13.56 -14.51 -7.02
CA VAL A 48 13.47 -15.95 -7.32
C VAL A 48 12.24 -16.59 -6.67
N ILE A 49 11.89 -16.19 -5.44
CA ILE A 49 10.64 -16.64 -4.79
C ILE A 49 9.42 -16.13 -5.57
N THR A 50 9.44 -14.87 -6.01
CA THR A 50 8.35 -14.30 -6.80
C THR A 50 8.17 -15.06 -8.11
N GLU A 51 9.26 -15.35 -8.82
CA GLU A 51 9.25 -16.10 -10.07
C GLU A 51 8.75 -17.54 -9.89
N ILE A 52 9.21 -18.24 -8.84
CA ILE A 52 8.75 -19.58 -8.48
C ILE A 52 7.24 -19.57 -8.15
N CYS A 53 6.78 -18.60 -7.36
CA CYS A 53 5.37 -18.45 -7.01
C CYS A 53 4.49 -18.17 -8.24
N GLU A 54 4.96 -17.36 -9.20
CA GLU A 54 4.24 -17.10 -10.44
C GLU A 54 4.14 -18.33 -11.34
N ASP A 55 5.24 -19.06 -11.52
CA ASP A 55 5.26 -20.30 -12.33
C ASP A 55 4.37 -21.38 -11.70
N LEU A 56 4.38 -21.52 -10.37
CA LEU A 56 3.48 -22.40 -9.64
C LEU A 56 2.02 -21.98 -9.77
N ARG A 57 1.73 -20.69 -9.71
CA ARG A 57 0.38 -20.15 -9.90
C ARG A 57 -0.14 -20.46 -11.31
N ARG A 58 0.70 -20.33 -12.35
CA ARG A 58 0.34 -20.68 -13.73
C ARG A 58 0.05 -22.17 -13.88
N SER A 59 0.86 -23.03 -13.27
CA SER A 59 0.71 -24.49 -13.28
C SER A 59 -0.53 -24.97 -12.50
N LEU A 60 -0.82 -24.39 -11.34
CA LEU A 60 -2.03 -24.71 -10.57
C LEU A 60 -3.30 -24.19 -11.28
N LYS A 61 -3.24 -23.01 -11.92
CA LYS A 61 -4.34 -22.48 -12.72
C LYS A 61 -4.63 -23.32 -13.97
N SER A 62 -3.61 -23.91 -14.60
CA SER A 62 -3.84 -24.85 -15.70
C SER A 62 -4.50 -26.14 -15.18
N ARG A 63 -4.00 -26.70 -14.09
CA ARG A 63 -4.59 -27.91 -13.47
C ARG A 63 -6.02 -27.70 -12.98
N LEU A 64 -6.35 -26.53 -12.43
CA LEU A 64 -7.74 -26.17 -12.07
C LEU A 64 -8.68 -26.12 -13.28
N ARG A 65 -8.17 -25.80 -14.47
CA ARG A 65 -8.96 -25.83 -15.71
C ARG A 65 -9.17 -27.25 -16.25
N ASP A 66 -8.24 -28.16 -15.98
CA ASP A 66 -8.30 -29.57 -16.39
C ASP A 66 -9.17 -30.43 -15.46
N VAL A 67 -9.42 -29.96 -14.24
CA VAL A 67 -10.31 -30.58 -13.23
C VAL A 67 -11.74 -30.14 -13.56
N GLY A 68 -12.47 -30.96 -14.31
CA GLY A 68 -13.84 -30.65 -14.74
C GLY A 68 -14.84 -30.43 -13.59
N PRO A 69 -15.98 -29.76 -13.84
CA PRO A 69 -16.89 -29.21 -12.81
C PRO A 69 -17.47 -30.25 -11.82
N GLY A 70 -17.46 -31.54 -12.14
CA GLY A 70 -17.89 -32.61 -11.22
C GLY A 70 -16.84 -33.07 -10.19
N SER A 71 -15.60 -32.56 -10.26
CA SER A 71 -14.47 -33.04 -9.45
C SER A 71 -13.99 -32.07 -8.37
N GLU A 72 -14.62 -30.91 -8.22
CA GLU A 72 -14.37 -29.97 -7.10
C GLU A 72 -14.67 -30.60 -5.73
N HIS A 73 -15.57 -31.59 -5.67
CA HIS A 73 -15.89 -32.35 -4.45
C HIS A 73 -14.90 -33.49 -4.15
N SER A 74 -13.90 -33.71 -5.00
CA SER A 74 -12.83 -34.68 -4.75
C SER A 74 -11.74 -34.06 -3.87
N ARG A 75 -11.16 -34.84 -2.97
CA ARG A 75 -10.06 -34.43 -2.06
C ARG A 75 -8.90 -33.75 -2.81
N LYS A 76 -8.59 -34.23 -4.03
CA LYS A 76 -7.57 -33.63 -4.92
C LYS A 76 -7.98 -32.26 -5.48
N GLY A 77 -9.25 -32.06 -5.82
CA GLY A 77 -9.77 -30.76 -6.30
C GLY A 77 -9.75 -29.73 -5.18
N HIS A 78 -10.18 -30.12 -3.98
CA HIS A 78 -10.10 -29.29 -2.78
C HIS A 78 -8.67 -28.85 -2.44
N ASP A 79 -7.68 -29.76 -2.44
CA ASP A 79 -6.29 -29.41 -2.11
C ASP A 79 -5.67 -28.45 -3.14
N VAL A 80 -5.99 -28.61 -4.43
CA VAL A 80 -5.53 -27.72 -5.50
C VAL A 80 -6.19 -26.33 -5.40
N ALA A 81 -7.49 -26.27 -5.12
CA ALA A 81 -8.22 -25.02 -4.91
C ALA A 81 -7.73 -24.28 -3.64
N ARG A 82 -7.45 -25.02 -2.56
CA ARG A 82 -6.90 -24.48 -1.31
C ARG A 82 -5.48 -23.95 -1.52
N GLY A 83 -4.64 -24.67 -2.26
CA GLY A 83 -3.30 -24.21 -2.64
C GLY A 83 -3.33 -22.98 -3.56
N TYR A 84 -4.28 -22.91 -4.50
CA TYR A 84 -4.45 -21.74 -5.37
C TYR A 84 -5.02 -20.53 -4.61
N SER A 85 -5.94 -20.73 -3.67
CA SER A 85 -6.45 -19.70 -2.77
C SER A 85 -5.36 -19.19 -1.83
N TYR A 86 -4.58 -20.07 -1.22
CA TYR A 86 -3.45 -19.71 -0.35
C TYR A 86 -2.37 -18.95 -1.13
N LEU A 87 -2.06 -19.37 -2.36
CA LEU A 87 -1.17 -18.63 -3.26
C LEU A 87 -1.79 -17.31 -3.72
N GLN A 88 -3.10 -17.21 -3.92
CA GLN A 88 -3.78 -15.94 -4.16
C GLN A 88 -3.68 -15.01 -2.95
N THR A 89 -3.78 -15.53 -1.72
CA THR A 89 -3.58 -14.75 -0.49
C THR A 89 -2.11 -14.35 -0.29
N MET A 90 -1.15 -15.18 -0.75
CA MET A 90 0.28 -14.86 -0.70
C MET A 90 0.75 -13.94 -1.84
N THR A 91 0.09 -13.96 -3.01
CA THR A 91 0.44 -13.15 -4.20
C THR A 91 -0.47 -11.95 -4.43
N ALA A 92 -1.63 -11.88 -3.77
CA ALA A 92 -2.18 -10.61 -3.34
C ALA A 92 -1.18 -10.08 -2.30
N THR A 93 -0.20 -9.31 -2.78
CA THR A 93 0.64 -8.39 -2.02
C THR A 93 0.29 -8.39 -0.55
N ALA A 94 1.11 -9.01 0.30
CA ALA A 94 1.06 -8.79 1.74
C ALA A 94 0.80 -7.30 1.94
N ARG A 95 -0.40 -6.93 2.40
CA ARG A 95 -0.79 -5.52 2.44
C ARG A 95 0.28 -4.83 3.28
N ARG A 96 1.02 -3.91 2.67
CA ARG A 96 2.19 -3.31 3.32
C ARG A 96 1.68 -2.58 4.56
N GLU A 97 2.20 -2.98 5.71
CA GLU A 97 1.85 -2.36 6.98
C GLU A 97 2.19 -0.86 6.92
N LEU A 98 1.22 -0.02 7.25
CA LEU A 98 1.31 1.44 7.24
C LEU A 98 2.24 1.98 8.35
N VAL A 99 2.52 1.16 9.36
CA VAL A 99 3.52 1.43 10.40
C VAL A 99 4.49 0.26 10.47
N SER A 100 5.77 0.53 10.26
CA SER A 100 6.79 -0.51 10.19
C SER A 100 7.02 -1.17 11.56
N PRO A 101 7.56 -2.40 11.60
CA PRO A 101 7.99 -3.02 12.85
C PRO A 101 9.03 -2.15 13.59
N ALA A 102 9.83 -1.36 12.86
CA ALA A 102 10.83 -0.49 13.44
C ALA A 102 10.21 0.65 14.27
N SER A 103 9.17 1.32 13.74
CA SER A 103 8.45 2.37 14.46
C SER A 103 7.67 1.82 15.65
N ARG A 104 7.00 0.67 15.47
CA ARG A 104 6.31 -0.04 16.57
C ARG A 104 7.26 -0.39 17.70
N ASN A 105 8.45 -0.92 17.38
CA ASN A 105 9.45 -1.29 18.37
C ASN A 105 10.05 -0.08 19.11
N ALA A 106 10.16 1.06 18.46
CA ALA A 106 10.64 2.28 19.10
C ALA A 106 9.64 2.77 20.16
N VAL A 107 8.35 2.78 19.84
CA VAL A 107 7.30 3.11 20.83
C VAL A 107 7.20 2.04 21.93
N ARG A 108 7.27 0.75 21.57
CA ARG A 108 7.31 -0.38 22.52
C ARG A 108 8.40 -0.22 23.58
N SER A 109 9.54 0.39 23.22
CA SER A 109 10.64 0.61 24.17
C SER A 109 10.24 1.49 25.36
N LEU A 110 9.30 2.43 25.16
CA LEU A 110 8.76 3.31 26.19
C LEU A 110 8.00 2.53 27.27
N ALA A 111 7.38 1.40 26.91
CA ALA A 111 6.68 0.53 27.86
C ALA A 111 7.59 0.04 29.00
N THR A 112 8.92 0.07 28.83
CA THR A 112 9.87 -0.31 29.88
C THR A 112 9.74 0.53 31.14
N SER A 113 9.34 1.80 31.01
CA SER A 113 9.21 2.73 32.13
C SER A 113 7.82 2.74 32.78
N LEU A 114 6.79 2.23 32.08
CA LEU A 114 5.40 2.25 32.55
C LEU A 114 5.08 1.05 33.46
N THR A 115 3.83 0.92 33.90
CA THR A 115 3.30 -0.33 34.51
C THR A 115 2.56 -1.18 33.46
N VAL A 116 2.45 -2.49 33.69
CA VAL A 116 1.68 -3.39 32.80
C VAL A 116 0.22 -2.93 32.67
N ARG A 117 -0.40 -2.52 33.77
CA ARG A 117 -1.77 -1.97 33.79
C ARG A 117 -1.91 -0.72 32.94
N ILE A 118 -0.94 0.20 32.99
CA ILE A 118 -0.97 1.40 32.14
C ILE A 118 -0.86 1.00 30.66
N VAL A 119 0.05 0.07 30.34
CA VAL A 119 0.20 -0.43 28.96
C VAL A 119 -1.13 -0.98 28.43
N SER A 120 -1.82 -1.84 29.18
CA SER A 120 -3.12 -2.40 28.75
C SER A 120 -4.19 -1.31 28.61
N GLU A 121 -4.33 -0.42 29.59
CA GLU A 121 -5.32 0.66 29.59
C GLU A 121 -5.18 1.58 28.38
N LEU A 122 -3.94 1.92 27.98
CA LEU A 122 -3.70 2.77 26.80
C LEU A 122 -4.23 2.15 25.51
N TRP A 123 -4.09 0.84 25.34
CA TRP A 123 -4.62 0.13 24.17
C TRP A 123 -6.15 -0.05 24.23
N GLU A 124 -6.67 -0.41 25.41
CA GLU A 124 -8.11 -0.63 25.64
C GLU A 124 -8.93 0.65 25.44
N ASN A 125 -8.40 1.81 25.83
CA ASN A 125 -9.05 3.11 25.61
C ASN A 125 -9.26 3.43 24.12
N GLN A 126 -8.48 2.81 23.23
CA GLN A 126 -8.62 2.94 21.77
C GLN A 126 -9.34 1.73 21.14
N GLY A 127 -9.97 0.88 21.96
CA GLY A 127 -10.81 -0.23 21.53
C GLY A 127 -10.04 -1.45 21.03
N PHE A 128 -8.76 -1.62 21.41
CA PHE A 128 -8.00 -2.82 21.09
C PHE A 128 -8.13 -3.87 22.19
N ALA A 129 -8.07 -5.14 21.78
CA ALA A 129 -8.01 -6.29 22.66
C ALA A 129 -6.69 -7.04 22.43
N PRO A 130 -6.10 -7.65 23.46
CA PRO A 130 -4.88 -8.43 23.30
C PRO A 130 -5.19 -9.74 22.57
N ILE A 131 -4.25 -10.22 21.77
CA ILE A 131 -4.29 -11.59 21.25
C ILE A 131 -3.99 -12.59 22.37
N PRO A 132 -4.41 -13.87 22.22
CA PRO A 132 -3.96 -14.92 23.12
C PRO A 132 -2.43 -15.02 23.16
N PRO A 133 -1.79 -15.14 24.35
CA PRO A 133 -0.32 -15.18 24.45
C PRO A 133 0.36 -16.28 23.63
N GLU A 134 -0.32 -17.41 23.40
CA GLU A 134 0.13 -18.51 22.56
C GLU A 134 0.25 -18.16 21.07
N GLU A 135 -0.43 -17.11 20.61
CA GLU A 135 -0.36 -16.62 19.23
C GLU A 135 0.80 -15.63 19.01
N LEU A 136 1.48 -15.22 20.08
CA LEU A 136 2.58 -14.27 20.00
C LEU A 136 3.80 -14.89 19.31
N LYS A 137 4.17 -14.34 18.15
CA LYS A 137 5.26 -14.87 17.30
C LYS A 137 6.65 -14.68 17.89
N TYR A 138 6.85 -13.65 18.71
CA TYR A 138 8.14 -13.28 19.26
C TYR A 138 8.05 -13.15 20.77
N GLN A 139 9.02 -13.73 21.48
CA GLN A 139 9.11 -13.64 22.93
C GLN A 139 10.00 -12.48 23.34
N ASP A 140 9.59 -11.74 24.36
CA ASP A 140 10.39 -10.69 25.01
C ASP A 140 10.47 -10.96 26.51
N PRO A 141 11.65 -10.85 27.15
CA PRO A 141 11.77 -11.12 28.58
C PRO A 141 11.11 -10.05 29.47
N GLY A 142 10.79 -8.87 28.91
CA GLY A 142 10.16 -7.78 29.64
C GLY A 142 8.64 -7.90 29.62
N GLN A 143 8.04 -8.08 30.80
CA GLN A 143 6.59 -8.22 30.97
C GLN A 143 5.79 -7.08 30.30
N ARG A 144 6.22 -5.83 30.49
CA ARG A 144 5.54 -4.64 29.94
C ARG A 144 5.64 -4.52 28.42
N ARG A 145 6.77 -4.93 27.87
CA ARG A 145 6.96 -4.95 26.41
C ARG A 145 6.21 -6.11 25.78
N THR A 146 6.08 -7.23 26.49
CA THR A 146 5.23 -8.36 26.10
C THR A 146 3.77 -7.92 26.08
N GLU A 147 3.30 -7.21 27.11
CA GLU A 147 1.95 -6.66 27.16
C GLU A 147 1.66 -5.77 25.93
N PHE A 148 2.56 -4.84 25.62
CA PHE A 148 2.44 -4.02 24.41
C PHE A 148 2.32 -4.87 23.14
N MET A 149 3.11 -5.95 23.03
CA MET A 149 3.13 -6.83 21.85
C MET A 149 1.82 -7.61 21.69
N LEU A 150 1.18 -8.03 22.79
CA LEU A 150 -0.11 -8.73 22.75
C LEU A 150 -1.20 -7.87 22.10
N TYR A 151 -1.25 -6.57 22.41
CA TYR A 151 -2.19 -5.67 21.73
C TYR A 151 -1.73 -5.33 20.31
N ALA A 152 -0.43 -5.05 20.12
CA ALA A 152 0.09 -4.63 18.82
C ALA A 152 -0.05 -5.70 17.73
N GLU A 153 0.04 -7.00 18.04
CA GLU A 153 -0.19 -8.07 17.06
C GLU A 153 -1.68 -8.22 16.68
N GLY A 154 -2.60 -7.72 17.52
CA GLY A 154 -4.04 -7.69 17.22
C GLY A 154 -4.46 -6.54 16.29
N VAL A 155 -3.55 -5.60 15.99
CA VAL A 155 -3.81 -4.48 15.08
C VAL A 155 -3.61 -4.94 13.63
N ASP A 156 -4.62 -4.74 12.78
CA ASP A 156 -4.42 -4.76 11.33
C ASP A 156 -3.64 -3.51 10.90
N TRP A 157 -2.31 -3.62 10.87
CA TRP A 157 -1.43 -2.52 10.47
C TRP A 157 -1.54 -2.14 8.99
N SER A 158 -2.34 -2.85 8.20
CA SER A 158 -2.67 -2.48 6.83
C SER A 158 -3.97 -1.70 6.69
N ASP A 159 -4.79 -1.65 7.73
CA ASP A 159 -6.05 -0.92 7.76
C ASP A 159 -5.84 0.51 8.32
N PRO A 160 -6.12 1.57 7.54
CA PRO A 160 -6.00 2.96 7.97
C PRO A 160 -6.77 3.31 9.25
N ASP A 161 -7.94 2.72 9.50
CA ASP A 161 -8.75 3.03 10.69
C ASP A 161 -8.19 2.37 11.94
N HIS A 162 -7.71 1.13 11.82
CA HIS A 162 -6.93 0.47 12.88
C HIS A 162 -5.65 1.24 13.18
N VAL A 163 -4.92 1.64 12.14
CA VAL A 163 -3.67 2.40 12.29
C VAL A 163 -3.93 3.76 12.93
N ARG A 164 -4.98 4.48 12.53
CA ARG A 164 -5.36 5.76 13.16
C ARG A 164 -5.55 5.62 14.67
N ARG A 165 -6.29 4.60 15.13
CA ARG A 165 -6.49 4.35 16.56
C ARG A 165 -5.18 3.95 17.25
N ALA A 166 -4.37 3.11 16.61
CA ALA A 166 -3.07 2.69 17.16
C ALA A 166 -2.08 3.87 17.28
N LEU A 167 -2.14 4.86 16.37
CA LEU A 167 -1.35 6.09 16.50
C LEU A 167 -1.78 6.93 17.71
N LEU A 168 -3.07 6.97 18.05
CA LEU A 168 -3.53 7.61 19.30
C LEU A 168 -2.96 6.90 20.53
N VAL A 169 -2.91 5.56 20.50
CA VAL A 169 -2.21 4.80 21.56
C VAL A 169 -0.75 5.25 21.66
N PHE A 170 -0.06 5.42 20.53
CA PHE A 170 1.33 5.86 20.53
C PHE A 170 1.49 7.27 21.11
N GLU A 171 0.61 8.21 20.76
CA GLU A 171 0.56 9.55 21.36
C GLU A 171 0.35 9.50 22.89
N ASP A 172 -0.51 8.60 23.36
CA ASP A 172 -0.75 8.42 24.79
C ASP A 172 0.47 7.80 25.50
N PHE A 173 1.18 6.88 24.86
CA PHE A 173 2.46 6.34 25.34
C PHE A 173 3.51 7.43 25.49
N LEU A 174 3.66 8.29 24.48
CA LEU A 174 4.60 9.42 24.50
C LEU A 174 4.28 10.35 25.68
N ARG A 175 3.01 10.69 25.87
CA ARG A 175 2.56 11.56 26.97
C ARG A 175 2.80 10.93 28.35
N LYS A 176 2.44 9.65 28.53
CA LYS A 176 2.62 8.95 29.81
C LYS A 176 4.08 8.77 30.16
N TYR A 177 4.91 8.44 29.17
CA TYR A 177 6.35 8.35 29.37
C TYR A 177 6.94 9.70 29.79
N ASP A 178 6.55 10.79 29.13
CA ASP A 178 6.98 12.14 29.52
C ASP A 178 6.53 12.51 30.94
N GLU A 179 5.29 12.20 31.33
CA GLU A 179 4.76 12.41 32.69
C GLU A 179 5.54 11.62 33.76
N GLU A 180 5.77 10.32 33.55
CA GLU A 180 6.44 9.46 34.53
C GLU A 180 7.95 9.74 34.65
N THR A 181 8.59 10.16 33.55
CA THR A 181 10.02 10.50 33.54
C THR A 181 10.31 11.96 33.88
N TYR A 182 9.26 12.79 34.01
CA TYR A 182 9.35 14.23 34.31
C TYR A 182 10.17 14.54 35.57
N GLN A 183 10.02 13.75 36.64
CA GLN A 183 10.66 14.00 37.94
C GLN A 183 12.18 13.77 37.92
N TRP A 184 12.68 12.88 37.07
CA TRP A 184 14.10 12.53 36.98
C TRP A 184 14.89 13.43 35.99
N ARG A 185 14.20 14.34 35.30
CA ARG A 185 14.72 15.10 34.14
C ARG A 185 15.17 16.52 34.44
N HIS A 186 14.71 17.12 35.54
CA HIS A 186 15.00 18.52 35.88
C HIS A 186 16.44 18.78 36.35
N GLU A 187 17.24 17.75 36.60
CA GLU A 187 18.59 17.91 37.15
C GLU A 187 19.73 17.78 36.13
N SER A 188 19.45 17.35 34.89
CA SER A 188 20.53 17.14 33.92
C SER A 188 20.03 17.12 32.47
N SER A 189 20.61 18.02 31.68
CA SER A 189 20.79 17.99 30.23
C SER A 189 19.79 18.72 29.33
N SER A 190 20.30 19.80 28.74
CA SER A 190 19.77 20.56 27.59
C SER A 190 19.86 19.78 26.26
N THR A 191 19.91 18.44 26.31
CA THR A 191 19.99 17.60 25.10
C THR A 191 18.59 17.29 24.58
N PRO A 192 18.37 17.36 23.25
CA PRO A 192 17.17 16.81 22.64
C PRO A 192 16.96 15.36 23.10
N ASP A 193 15.73 15.03 23.46
CA ASP A 193 15.35 13.71 23.94
C ASP A 193 15.70 12.63 22.92
N ALA A 194 16.84 11.96 23.09
CA ALA A 194 17.37 11.02 22.10
C ALA A 194 16.36 9.91 21.73
N TRP A 195 15.52 9.49 22.69
CA TRP A 195 14.45 8.54 22.44
C TRP A 195 13.33 9.13 21.58
N ARG A 196 12.99 10.41 21.77
CA ARG A 196 11.94 11.10 21.02
C ARG A 196 12.40 11.36 19.59
N GLU A 197 13.68 11.67 19.41
CA GLU A 197 14.30 11.81 18.11
C GLU A 197 14.39 10.46 17.36
N ASP A 198 14.74 9.37 18.05
CA ASP A 198 14.71 8.03 17.44
C ASP A 198 13.31 7.64 16.97
N ILE A 199 12.27 7.91 17.78
CA ILE A 199 10.87 7.69 17.37
C ILE A 199 10.50 8.58 16.18
N ARG A 200 10.84 9.88 16.22
CA ARG A 200 10.58 10.83 15.12
C ARG A 200 11.16 10.32 13.81
N VAL A 201 12.45 9.98 13.79
CA VAL A 201 13.15 9.52 12.56
C VAL A 201 12.52 8.25 11.99
N ARG A 202 12.05 7.34 12.84
CA ARG A 202 11.39 6.10 12.39
C ARG A 202 10.00 6.36 11.84
N LEU A 203 9.21 7.18 12.53
CA LEU A 203 7.89 7.60 12.05
C LEU A 203 8.00 8.36 10.71
N GLU A 204 8.99 9.23 10.55
CA GLU A 204 9.25 9.94 9.29
C GLU A 204 9.53 8.99 8.12
N ARG A 205 10.23 7.88 8.36
CA ARG A 205 10.45 6.84 7.34
C ARG A 205 9.16 6.10 6.94
N ASP A 206 8.18 6.08 7.83
CA ASP A 206 6.84 5.53 7.58
C ASP A 206 5.87 6.61 7.03
N GLY A 207 6.35 7.82 6.75
CA GLY A 207 5.53 8.91 6.24
C GLY A 207 4.68 9.61 7.31
N LEU A 208 5.03 9.45 8.58
CA LEU A 208 4.39 10.10 9.73
C LEU A 208 5.27 11.23 10.28
N VAL A 209 4.65 12.24 10.88
CA VAL A 209 5.31 13.40 11.49
C VAL A 209 4.93 13.42 12.95
N LEU A 210 5.93 13.37 13.83
CA LEU A 210 5.79 13.61 15.26
C LEU A 210 6.12 15.07 15.56
N ASP A 211 5.14 15.84 16.03
CA ASP A 211 5.34 17.24 16.38
C ASP A 211 5.86 17.46 17.81
N GLY A 212 6.16 18.72 18.14
CA GLY A 212 6.65 19.12 19.45
C GLY A 212 5.66 18.88 20.60
N SER A 213 4.36 18.75 20.32
CA SER A 213 3.32 18.44 21.32
C SER A 213 3.16 16.94 21.60
N GLY A 214 3.81 16.09 20.80
CA GLY A 214 3.68 14.64 20.91
C GLY A 214 2.61 14.06 19.99
N LYS A 215 2.01 14.90 19.13
CA LYS A 215 0.99 14.49 18.17
C LYS A 215 1.64 13.86 16.94
N ILE A 216 1.05 12.77 16.46
CA ILE A 216 1.48 12.05 15.28
C ILE A 216 0.47 12.32 14.16
N THR A 217 0.98 12.79 13.02
CA THR A 217 0.16 13.08 11.84
C THR A 217 0.77 12.44 10.61
N TRP A 218 -0.01 12.26 9.56
CA TRP A 218 0.57 11.90 8.26
C TRP A 218 1.34 13.10 7.71
N SER A 219 2.58 12.87 7.26
CA SER A 219 3.29 13.82 6.39
C SER A 219 2.40 14.02 5.17
N ALA A 220 1.88 15.24 4.99
CA ALA A 220 0.74 15.54 4.11
C ALA A 220 0.68 14.63 2.86
N PRO A 221 -0.34 13.75 2.77
CA PRO A 221 -0.45 12.81 1.66
C PRO A 221 -0.94 13.55 0.42
N PRO A 222 -0.66 13.02 -0.78
CA PRO A 222 -1.52 13.29 -1.89
C PRO A 222 -2.87 12.62 -1.62
N VAL A 223 -3.87 13.48 -1.48
CA VAL A 223 -5.22 13.18 -1.03
C VAL A 223 -5.86 12.13 -1.94
N LEU A 224 -5.95 10.90 -1.45
CA LEU A 224 -7.01 9.95 -1.80
C LEU A 224 -7.21 9.10 -0.55
N ALA A 225 -7.66 9.73 0.53
CA ALA A 225 -8.22 9.03 1.68
C ALA A 225 -9.72 8.84 1.43
N ARG A 226 -10.04 8.14 0.36
CA ARG A 226 -11.41 7.90 -0.07
C ARG A 226 -11.75 6.45 0.16
N ASP A 227 -12.94 6.21 0.69
CA ASP A 227 -13.53 4.88 0.67
C ASP A 227 -13.88 4.47 -0.78
N LEU A 228 -13.16 3.48 -1.28
CA LEU A 228 -13.36 2.89 -2.61
C LEU A 228 -14.12 1.56 -2.55
N SER A 229 -14.69 1.21 -1.40
CA SER A 229 -15.47 -0.02 -1.18
C SER A 229 -16.65 -0.18 -2.13
N THR A 230 -17.16 0.94 -2.66
CA THR A 230 -18.27 0.99 -3.61
C THR A 230 -17.89 0.62 -5.05
N LEU A 231 -16.58 0.51 -5.35
CA LEU A 231 -16.08 0.09 -6.66
C LEU A 231 -15.89 -1.43 -6.71
N ASN A 232 -16.13 -2.05 -7.86
CA ASN A 232 -15.99 -3.50 -8.00
C ASN A 232 -14.53 -3.96 -7.86
N ASP A 233 -13.57 -3.17 -8.36
CA ASP A 233 -12.15 -3.47 -8.30
C ASP A 233 -11.31 -2.19 -8.32
N PRO A 234 -11.00 -1.62 -7.14
CA PRO A 234 -10.14 -0.44 -7.01
C PRO A 234 -8.63 -0.76 -6.96
N SER A 235 -8.22 -2.02 -7.17
CA SER A 235 -6.83 -2.47 -6.91
C SER A 235 -5.77 -1.66 -7.66
N GLY A 236 -6.02 -1.31 -8.92
CA GLY A 236 -5.10 -0.50 -9.72
C GLY A 236 -4.87 0.90 -9.15
N ILE A 237 -5.91 1.52 -8.56
CA ILE A 237 -5.82 2.84 -7.92
C ILE A 237 -4.93 2.75 -6.67
N PHE A 238 -5.14 1.71 -5.85
CA PHE A 238 -4.35 1.50 -4.63
C PHE A 238 -2.86 1.27 -4.91
N VAL A 239 -2.54 0.50 -5.94
CA VAL A 239 -1.13 0.25 -6.33
C VAL A 239 -0.41 1.55 -6.66
N GLU A 240 -1.03 2.44 -7.43
CA GLU A 240 -0.39 3.69 -7.83
C GLU A 240 -0.34 4.72 -6.69
N LEU A 241 -1.36 4.75 -5.83
CA LEU A 241 -1.30 5.55 -4.60
C LEU A 241 -0.15 5.15 -3.69
N GLU A 242 0.08 3.85 -3.52
CA GLU A 242 1.19 3.35 -2.72
C GLU A 242 2.54 3.68 -3.34
N ARG A 243 2.67 3.58 -4.67
CA ARG A 243 3.88 4.00 -5.38
C ARG A 243 4.16 5.49 -5.18
N ILE A 244 3.13 6.34 -5.30
CA ILE A 244 3.26 7.77 -5.03
C ILE A 244 3.72 8.01 -3.58
N ARG A 245 3.10 7.36 -2.59
CA ARG A 245 3.48 7.50 -1.17
C ARG A 245 4.95 7.15 -0.93
N ARG A 246 5.43 6.08 -1.55
CA ARG A 246 6.81 5.62 -1.44
C ARG A 246 7.81 6.57 -2.12
N ASP A 247 7.48 7.02 -3.32
CA ASP A 247 8.45 7.63 -4.23
C ASP A 247 8.46 9.17 -4.17
N LEU A 248 7.42 9.82 -3.62
CA LEU A 248 7.23 11.29 -3.70
C LEU A 248 8.44 12.13 -3.29
N THR A 249 9.17 11.73 -2.25
CA THR A 249 10.32 12.47 -1.71
C THR A 249 11.66 11.88 -2.12
N THR A 250 11.69 10.58 -2.46
CA THR A 250 12.92 9.80 -2.66
C THR A 250 13.21 9.52 -4.13
N ASP A 251 12.17 9.43 -4.97
CA ASP A 251 12.23 9.26 -6.41
C ASP A 251 11.14 10.12 -7.11
N PRO A 252 11.42 11.43 -7.31
CA PRO A 252 10.49 12.34 -7.99
C PRO A 252 10.04 11.86 -9.37
N HIS A 253 10.89 11.13 -10.11
CA HIS A 253 10.56 10.59 -11.44
C HIS A 253 9.60 9.40 -11.34
N GLY A 254 9.83 8.51 -10.39
CA GLY A 254 8.91 7.43 -10.03
C GLY A 254 7.54 7.97 -9.63
N ALA A 255 7.50 8.99 -8.77
CA ALA A 255 6.25 9.63 -8.35
C ALA A 255 5.47 10.29 -9.50
N ILE A 256 6.16 10.96 -10.44
CA ILE A 256 5.53 11.51 -11.66
C ILE A 256 4.96 10.38 -12.54
N GLY A 257 5.70 9.28 -12.69
CA GLY A 257 5.25 8.09 -13.40
C GLY A 257 4.01 7.46 -12.77
N ALA A 258 3.99 7.35 -11.44
CA ALA A 258 2.87 6.82 -10.68
C ALA A 258 1.64 7.75 -10.72
N ALA A 259 1.83 9.08 -10.73
CA ALA A 259 0.75 10.05 -10.91
C ALA A 259 0.00 9.84 -12.24
N LYS A 260 0.73 9.64 -13.35
CA LYS A 260 0.12 9.30 -14.64
C LYS A 260 -0.64 7.98 -14.58
N GLN A 261 -0.02 6.95 -13.99
CA GLN A 261 -0.63 5.62 -13.88
C GLN A 261 -1.88 5.65 -12.99
N LEU A 262 -1.92 6.50 -11.95
CA LEU A 262 -3.09 6.73 -11.12
C LEU A 262 -4.26 7.28 -11.95
N ILE A 263 -4.03 8.30 -12.80
CA ILE A 263 -5.06 8.82 -13.71
C ILE A 263 -5.57 7.72 -14.64
N GLU A 264 -4.67 6.90 -15.21
CA GLU A 264 -5.07 5.77 -16.07
C GLU A 264 -5.88 4.72 -15.32
N ALA A 265 -5.47 4.34 -14.12
CA ALA A 265 -6.15 3.36 -13.29
C ALA A 265 -7.55 3.86 -12.91
N THR A 266 -7.68 5.11 -12.48
CA THR A 266 -8.96 5.75 -12.17
C THR A 266 -9.86 5.81 -13.40
N ALA A 267 -9.33 6.23 -14.55
CA ALA A 267 -10.10 6.29 -15.80
C ALA A 267 -10.63 4.92 -16.22
N LYS A 268 -9.77 3.90 -16.24
CA LYS A 268 -10.14 2.52 -16.59
C LYS A 268 -11.15 1.93 -15.61
N THR A 269 -11.01 2.22 -14.32
CA THR A 269 -11.95 1.79 -13.28
C THR A 269 -13.31 2.43 -13.50
N ALA A 270 -13.37 3.76 -13.68
CA ALA A 270 -14.61 4.47 -13.93
C ALA A 270 -15.33 3.98 -15.21
N LEU A 271 -14.62 3.78 -16.32
CA LEU A 271 -15.23 3.25 -17.55
C LEU A 271 -15.79 1.84 -17.36
N ARG A 272 -15.11 1.00 -16.57
CA ARG A 272 -15.59 -0.35 -16.23
C ARG A 272 -16.87 -0.29 -15.42
N GLU A 273 -16.93 0.56 -14.38
CA GLU A 273 -18.14 0.79 -13.58
C GLU A 273 -19.31 1.30 -14.43
N LEU A 274 -19.01 2.13 -15.42
CA LEU A 274 -20.00 2.66 -16.36
C LEU A 274 -20.39 1.66 -17.46
N GLY A 275 -19.72 0.49 -17.57
CA GLY A 275 -19.97 -0.49 -18.63
C GLY A 275 -19.53 -0.02 -20.03
N VAL A 276 -18.60 0.93 -20.11
CA VAL A 276 -18.09 1.49 -21.37
C VAL A 276 -16.90 0.65 -21.84
N ALA A 277 -16.92 0.24 -23.11
CA ALA A 277 -15.83 -0.53 -23.70
C ALA A 277 -14.53 0.30 -23.74
N ILE A 278 -13.43 -0.32 -23.31
CA ILE A 278 -12.11 0.31 -23.23
C ILE A 278 -11.24 -0.23 -24.36
N ASP A 279 -10.71 0.65 -25.21
CA ASP A 279 -9.62 0.27 -26.10
C ASP A 279 -8.33 0.09 -25.28
N LYS A 280 -7.76 -1.13 -25.37
CA LYS A 280 -6.51 -1.52 -24.69
C LYS A 280 -5.31 -0.65 -25.09
N ASN A 281 -5.36 -0.01 -26.26
CA ASN A 281 -4.31 0.84 -26.79
C ASN A 281 -4.59 2.34 -26.63
N ALA A 282 -5.70 2.71 -25.96
CA ALA A 282 -6.07 4.10 -25.79
C ALA A 282 -5.00 4.88 -25.02
N ALA A 283 -4.51 5.96 -25.63
CA ALA A 283 -3.64 6.91 -24.95
C ALA A 283 -4.42 7.64 -23.84
N LEU A 284 -3.70 8.10 -22.81
CA LEU A 284 -4.31 8.75 -21.65
C LEU A 284 -5.26 9.91 -22.00
N PRO A 285 -4.95 10.84 -22.93
CA PRO A 285 -5.89 11.89 -23.32
C PRO A 285 -7.23 11.34 -23.86
N ALA A 286 -7.22 10.21 -24.56
CA ALA A 286 -8.44 9.57 -25.06
C ALA A 286 -9.26 8.97 -23.91
N LEU A 287 -8.60 8.32 -22.94
CA LEU A 287 -9.25 7.79 -21.74
C LEU A 287 -9.92 8.91 -20.92
N VAL A 288 -9.20 10.01 -20.67
CA VAL A 288 -9.71 11.17 -19.91
C VAL A 288 -10.96 11.74 -20.59
N ASN A 289 -10.91 11.98 -21.90
CA ASN A 289 -12.06 12.51 -22.65
C ASN A 289 -13.26 11.55 -22.64
N THR A 290 -13.01 10.24 -22.72
CA THR A 290 -14.07 9.23 -22.71
C THR A 290 -14.78 9.20 -21.34
N VAL A 291 -14.03 9.25 -20.25
CA VAL A 291 -14.57 9.31 -18.88
C VAL A 291 -15.40 10.57 -18.66
N GLN A 292 -14.86 11.74 -19.05
CA GLN A 292 -15.56 13.02 -18.88
C GLN A 292 -16.93 13.01 -19.60
N LYS A 293 -16.96 12.49 -20.83
CA LYS A 293 -18.21 12.33 -21.59
C LYS A 293 -19.17 11.35 -20.92
N ALA A 294 -18.68 10.20 -20.50
CA ALA A 294 -19.49 9.16 -19.88
C ALA A 294 -20.12 9.62 -18.55
N LEU A 295 -19.43 10.47 -17.80
CA LEU A 295 -19.91 11.08 -16.56
C LEU A 295 -20.71 12.38 -16.75
N LYS A 296 -20.93 12.81 -18.00
CA LYS A 296 -21.58 14.08 -18.37
C LYS A 296 -20.92 15.34 -17.77
N LEU A 297 -19.59 15.32 -17.70
CA LEU A 297 -18.75 16.40 -17.19
C LEU A 297 -18.12 17.22 -18.33
N ASP A 298 -18.39 16.90 -19.59
CA ASP A 298 -17.92 17.72 -20.71
C ASP A 298 -18.86 18.90 -20.99
N ALA A 299 -18.31 19.97 -21.58
CA ALA A 299 -19.05 21.20 -21.81
C ALA A 299 -20.31 21.04 -22.70
N GLY A 300 -20.34 19.99 -23.53
CA GLY A 300 -21.45 19.67 -24.43
C GLY A 300 -22.54 18.80 -23.79
N SER A 301 -22.24 18.09 -22.70
CA SER A 301 -23.18 17.20 -22.01
C SER A 301 -23.61 17.67 -20.61
N ALA A 302 -22.95 18.70 -20.08
CA ALA A 302 -23.26 19.27 -18.77
C ALA A 302 -24.72 19.78 -18.73
N PRO A 303 -25.51 19.39 -17.71
CA PRO A 303 -26.92 19.72 -17.62
C PRO A 303 -27.15 21.22 -17.34
N ASP A 304 -28.37 21.70 -17.59
CA ASP A 304 -28.78 23.05 -17.22
C ASP A 304 -28.70 23.28 -15.70
N GLY A 305 -28.45 24.53 -15.29
CA GLY A 305 -28.31 24.92 -13.88
C GLY A 305 -26.85 25.16 -13.45
N PRO A 306 -26.53 25.08 -12.15
CA PRO A 306 -25.19 25.36 -11.62
C PRO A 306 -24.08 24.54 -12.29
N ASP A 307 -24.34 23.26 -12.55
CA ASP A 307 -23.41 22.32 -13.19
C ASP A 307 -23.07 22.72 -14.65
N GLY A 308 -24.02 23.33 -15.35
CA GLY A 308 -23.85 23.84 -16.71
C GLY A 308 -23.29 25.26 -16.79
N SER A 309 -23.00 25.90 -15.66
CA SER A 309 -22.54 27.29 -15.62
C SER A 309 -21.22 27.46 -16.36
N LYS A 310 -21.00 28.66 -16.94
CA LYS A 310 -19.74 28.98 -17.64
C LYS A 310 -18.51 28.77 -16.75
N ALA A 311 -18.63 29.05 -15.45
CA ALA A 311 -17.56 28.86 -14.49
C ALA A 311 -17.24 27.37 -14.29
N VAL A 312 -18.25 26.53 -14.06
CA VAL A 312 -18.06 25.08 -13.89
C VAL A 312 -17.48 24.46 -15.16
N LYS A 313 -18.04 24.77 -16.34
CA LYS A 313 -17.48 24.30 -17.62
C LYS A 313 -16.01 24.68 -17.83
N LYS A 314 -15.62 25.90 -17.41
CA LYS A 314 -14.22 26.34 -17.47
C LYS A 314 -13.32 25.52 -16.53
N ILE A 315 -13.78 25.23 -15.31
CA ILE A 315 -13.05 24.42 -14.34
C ILE A 315 -12.90 22.97 -14.84
N LEU A 316 -13.97 22.38 -15.39
CA LEU A 316 -13.95 21.03 -15.94
C LEU A 316 -12.98 20.91 -17.11
N SER A 317 -12.99 21.87 -18.05
CA SER A 317 -11.99 21.94 -19.13
C SER A 317 -10.57 22.09 -18.58
N GLY A 318 -10.37 22.90 -17.53
CA GLY A 318 -9.10 23.03 -16.84
C GLY A 318 -8.62 21.71 -16.23
N SER A 319 -9.52 20.93 -15.62
CA SER A 319 -9.20 19.62 -15.05
C SER A 319 -8.70 18.62 -16.09
N VAL A 320 -9.28 18.62 -17.30
CA VAL A 320 -8.81 17.82 -18.43
C VAL A 320 -7.40 18.22 -18.83
N ASN A 321 -7.15 19.52 -18.97
CA ASN A 321 -5.83 20.04 -19.34
C ASN A 321 -4.77 19.69 -18.29
N ILE A 322 -5.11 19.71 -17.01
CA ILE A 322 -4.23 19.29 -15.93
C ILE A 322 -3.88 17.79 -16.07
N ALA A 323 -4.87 16.92 -16.29
CA ALA A 323 -4.62 15.48 -16.47
C ALA A 323 -3.77 15.16 -17.72
N VAL A 324 -4.01 15.89 -18.82
CA VAL A 324 -3.19 15.79 -20.05
C VAL A 324 -1.78 16.30 -19.79
N GLY A 325 -1.61 17.42 -19.08
CA GLY A 325 -0.30 17.96 -18.73
C GLY A 325 0.54 17.00 -17.87
N VAL A 326 -0.09 16.23 -16.97
CA VAL A 326 0.59 15.14 -16.22
C VAL A 326 1.13 14.07 -17.18
N ALA A 327 0.37 13.72 -18.22
CA ALA A 327 0.79 12.76 -19.23
C ALA A 327 1.98 13.26 -20.05
N GLU A 328 1.93 14.52 -20.45
CA GLU A 328 2.97 15.20 -21.24
C GLU A 328 4.26 15.34 -20.45
N LEU A 329 4.18 15.77 -19.18
CA LEU A 329 5.35 15.89 -18.31
C LEU A 329 6.08 14.55 -18.18
N ARG A 330 5.36 13.44 -18.01
CA ARG A 330 5.96 12.10 -18.03
C ARG A 330 6.64 11.79 -19.36
N ASN A 331 5.99 12.13 -20.49
CA ASN A 331 6.47 11.77 -21.83
C ASN A 331 7.72 12.56 -22.27
N GLN A 332 8.04 13.69 -21.65
CA GLN A 332 9.27 14.45 -21.89
C GLN A 332 10.54 13.80 -21.27
N GLY A 333 10.49 12.51 -20.94
CA GLY A 333 11.64 11.76 -20.40
C GLY A 333 11.77 11.82 -18.87
N PHE A 334 10.70 12.22 -18.19
CA PHE A 334 10.73 12.52 -16.76
C PHE A 334 9.92 11.57 -15.87
N GLY A 335 9.30 10.53 -16.42
CA GLY A 335 8.76 9.43 -15.62
C GLY A 335 9.44 8.10 -15.92
N SER A 336 9.33 7.15 -15.00
CA SER A 336 9.90 5.81 -15.17
C SER A 336 9.25 5.07 -16.36
N GLY A 337 10.05 4.28 -17.10
CA GLY A 337 9.55 3.36 -18.12
C GLY A 337 10.30 3.33 -19.47
N HIS A 338 11.25 4.23 -19.71
CA HIS A 338 12.16 4.14 -20.86
C HIS A 338 13.58 4.50 -20.41
N GLY A 339 14.58 3.69 -20.80
CA GLY A 339 15.98 4.00 -20.52
C GLY A 339 16.39 5.26 -21.27
N MET A 340 16.91 6.25 -20.55
CA MET A 340 17.44 7.47 -21.13
C MET A 340 18.94 7.32 -21.36
N ALA A 341 19.46 7.91 -22.44
CA ALA A 341 20.91 7.97 -22.70
C ALA A 341 21.66 8.78 -21.63
N SER A 342 20.95 9.65 -20.90
CA SER A 342 21.47 10.52 -19.84
C SER A 342 20.47 10.56 -18.67
N ALA A 343 20.96 10.70 -17.43
CA ALA A 343 20.08 10.86 -16.27
C ALA A 343 19.17 12.09 -16.43
N PRO A 344 17.85 11.95 -16.23
CA PRO A 344 16.95 13.10 -16.20
C PRO A 344 17.41 14.12 -15.14
N SER A 345 17.50 15.39 -15.51
CA SER A 345 17.91 16.48 -14.60
C SER A 345 16.85 17.58 -14.55
N GLY A 346 16.73 18.27 -13.41
CA GLY A 346 15.89 19.47 -13.25
C GLY A 346 14.55 19.28 -12.54
N LEU A 347 14.02 18.06 -12.40
CA LEU A 347 12.78 17.82 -11.65
C LEU A 347 13.04 17.35 -10.22
N GLY A 348 12.97 18.28 -9.27
CA GLY A 348 12.96 17.97 -7.83
C GLY A 348 11.57 17.64 -7.26
N VAL A 349 11.55 17.32 -5.97
CA VAL A 349 10.34 16.97 -5.17
C VAL A 349 9.18 17.95 -5.35
N ARG A 350 9.45 19.25 -5.53
CA ARG A 350 8.40 20.27 -5.77
C ARG A 350 7.56 19.99 -7.03
N HIS A 351 8.18 19.46 -8.09
CA HIS A 351 7.49 19.16 -9.35
C HIS A 351 6.74 17.83 -9.25
N ALA A 352 7.30 16.84 -8.53
CA ALA A 352 6.58 15.61 -8.21
C ALA A 352 5.31 15.92 -7.40
N ARG A 353 5.41 16.78 -6.37
CA ARG A 353 4.24 17.24 -5.59
C ARG A 353 3.20 17.94 -6.45
N LEU A 354 3.60 18.86 -7.33
CA LEU A 354 2.68 19.52 -8.26
C LEU A 354 1.93 18.50 -9.13
N THR A 355 2.67 17.57 -9.72
CA THR A 355 2.14 16.55 -10.65
C THR A 355 1.18 15.59 -9.95
N VAL A 356 1.56 15.16 -8.76
CA VAL A 356 0.75 14.26 -7.95
C VAL A 356 -0.53 14.96 -7.49
N ASN A 357 -0.46 16.21 -7.02
CA ASN A 357 -1.65 16.97 -6.61
C ASN A 357 -2.60 17.21 -7.80
N ALA A 358 -2.04 17.45 -8.98
CA ALA A 358 -2.78 17.55 -10.23
C ALA A 358 -3.53 16.25 -10.56
N ALA A 359 -2.85 15.10 -10.48
CA ALA A 359 -3.45 13.78 -10.69
C ALA A 359 -4.56 13.48 -9.67
N VAL A 360 -4.30 13.76 -8.39
CA VAL A 360 -5.26 13.62 -7.29
C VAL A 360 -6.52 14.42 -7.55
N THR A 361 -6.40 15.73 -7.84
CA THR A 361 -7.53 16.62 -8.09
C THR A 361 -8.46 16.05 -9.17
N TRP A 362 -7.87 15.54 -10.25
CA TRP A 362 -8.64 14.94 -11.33
C TRP A 362 -9.29 13.61 -10.89
N CYS A 363 -8.54 12.74 -10.20
CA CYS A 363 -9.06 11.44 -9.77
C CYS A 363 -10.21 11.60 -8.76
N GLU A 364 -10.11 12.54 -7.82
CA GLU A 364 -11.17 12.84 -6.86
C GLU A 364 -12.45 13.29 -7.56
N LEU A 365 -12.36 14.24 -8.49
CA LEU A 365 -13.51 14.69 -9.28
C LEU A 365 -14.23 13.52 -9.96
N ILE A 366 -13.48 12.62 -10.61
CA ILE A 366 -14.05 11.46 -11.32
C ILE A 366 -14.72 10.51 -10.35
N LEU A 367 -14.03 10.16 -9.26
CA LEU A 367 -14.55 9.23 -8.27
C LEU A 367 -15.77 9.84 -7.55
N ASP A 368 -15.77 11.15 -7.26
CA ASP A 368 -16.85 11.87 -6.55
C ASP A 368 -18.11 11.81 -7.38
N THR A 369 -17.96 12.17 -8.65
CA THR A 369 -19.04 12.11 -9.62
C THR A 369 -19.56 10.68 -9.80
N LEU A 370 -18.68 9.67 -9.74
CA LEU A 370 -19.08 8.27 -9.87
C LEU A 370 -19.86 7.76 -8.63
N ALA A 371 -19.48 8.16 -7.42
CA ALA A 371 -20.19 7.75 -6.22
C ALA A 371 -21.47 8.54 -5.95
N ASP A 372 -21.55 9.79 -6.44
CA ASP A 372 -22.69 10.67 -6.18
C ASP A 372 -24.00 10.08 -6.78
N PRO A 373 -25.02 9.79 -5.94
CA PRO A 373 -26.30 9.29 -6.41
C PRO A 373 -27.10 10.34 -7.20
N ALA A 374 -26.84 11.63 -7.00
CA ALA A 374 -27.50 12.73 -7.71
C ALA A 374 -26.83 13.10 -9.04
N ALA A 375 -25.70 12.45 -9.36
CA ALA A 375 -24.87 12.79 -10.48
C ALA A 375 -25.62 12.75 -11.83
N PRO A 376 -25.33 13.68 -12.77
CA PRO A 376 -26.09 13.80 -14.02
C PRO A 376 -26.09 12.55 -14.90
N TRP A 377 -25.04 11.74 -14.84
CA TRP A 377 -24.90 10.52 -15.65
C TRP A 377 -25.85 9.39 -15.22
N ARG A 378 -26.36 9.43 -13.98
CA ARG A 378 -27.35 8.44 -13.48
C ARG A 378 -28.77 8.72 -13.99
N ARG A 379 -29.06 9.96 -14.39
CA ARG A 379 -30.35 10.37 -14.98
C ARG A 379 -30.46 9.74 -16.38
N GLY A 380 -31.21 8.64 -16.49
CA GLY A 380 -31.43 7.86 -17.71
C GLY A 380 -31.23 6.34 -17.61
N ARG A 381 -30.85 5.80 -16.45
CA ARG A 381 -30.75 4.34 -16.19
C ARG A 381 -31.90 3.78 -15.31
N GLY A 382 -32.94 4.58 -15.07
CA GLY A 382 -34.12 4.22 -14.28
C GLY A 382 -35.23 3.66 -15.14
#